data_AF-A0A5J4TV67-F1
#
_entry.id   AF-A0A5J4TV67-F1
#
_cell.length_a   1.000
_cell.length_b   1.000
_cell.length_c   1.000
_cell.angle_alpha   90.00
_cell.angle_beta   90.00
_cell.angle_gamma   90.00
#
_symmetry.space_group_name_H-M   'P 1'
#
loop_
_entity.id
_entity.type
_entity.pdbx_description
1 polymer ?
#
loop_
_entity_poly.entity_id
_entity_poly.type
_entity_poly.pdbx_seq_one_letter_code
_entity_poly.pdbx_strand_id
1 'polypeptide(L)' 'MDITPRTVRLFINGVLQPVYMSGLPNSVQFFFAFSYPNDSVSVISMRNLSIPTNTSISGAQEVLWS' A
#
# COMPACT_ATOMS: atom_id res chain seq x y z
N MET A 1 5.21 23.02 1.65
CA MET A 1 4.28 21.89 1.80
C MET A 1 4.74 20.87 0.77
N ASP A 2 5.38 19.78 1.21
CA ASP A 2 5.90 18.78 0.28
C ASP A 2 4.71 18.05 -0.35
N ILE A 3 4.50 18.35 -1.63
CA ILE A 3 3.36 17.97 -2.46
C ILE A 3 3.50 16.55 -3.01
N THR A 4 4.55 15.83 -2.62
CA THR A 4 4.79 14.47 -3.12
C THR A 4 3.70 13.55 -2.58
N PRO A 5 2.80 13.02 -3.43
CA PRO A 5 1.73 12.16 -2.97
C PRO A 5 2.33 10.87 -2.40
N ARG A 6 2.19 10.69 -1.08
CA ARG A 6 2.54 9.45 -0.41
C ARG A 6 1.47 8.45 -0.77
N THR A 7 1.83 7.42 -1.52
CA THR A 7 0.88 6.41 -2.01
C THR A 7 1.15 5.04 -1.44
N VAL A 8 0.09 4.25 -1.26
CA VAL A 8 0.16 2.81 -0.96
C VAL A 8 -0.40 2.02 -2.14
N ARG A 9 0.34 0.97 -2.53
CA ARG A 9 -0.01 0.05 -3.61
C ARG A 9 0.05 -1.38 -3.08
N LEU A 10 -0.92 -2.20 -3.49
CA LEU A 10 -0.99 -3.61 -3.13
C LEU A 10 -0.57 -4.49 -4.30
N PHE A 11 0.24 -5.50 -4.00
CA PHE A 11 0.57 -6.58 -4.92
C PHE A 11 0.06 -7.89 -4.35
N ILE A 12 -0.65 -8.69 -5.14
CA ILE A 12 -1.10 -10.03 -4.77
C ILE A 12 -0.43 -11.01 -5.72
N ASN A 13 0.33 -11.97 -5.19
CA ASN A 13 1.11 -12.92 -5.98
C ASN A 13 2.00 -12.25 -7.05
N GLY A 14 2.58 -11.08 -6.72
CA GLY A 14 3.41 -10.28 -7.63
C GLY A 14 2.63 -9.40 -8.63
N VAL A 15 1.30 -9.46 -8.65
CA VAL A 15 0.45 -8.66 -9.55
C VAL A 15 -0.03 -7.39 -8.86
N LEU A 16 0.30 -6.23 -9.44
CA LEU A 16 -0.16 -4.92 -8.96
C LEU A 16 -1.69 -4.82 -9.08
N GLN A 17 -2.35 -4.46 -7.97
CA GLN A 17 -3.79 -4.24 -7.93
C GLN A 17 -4.16 -2.84 -8.49
N PRO A 18 -5.31 -2.71 -9.18
CA PRO A 18 -5.75 -1.44 -9.79
C PRO A 18 -6.15 -0.37 -8.79
N VAL A 19 -6.45 -0.75 -7.55
CA VAL A 19 -6.79 0.20 -6.48
C VAL A 19 -5.52 0.60 -5.74
N TYR A 20 -5.31 1.90 -5.58
CA TYR A 20 -4.23 2.46 -4.77
C TYR A 20 -4.74 3.61 -3.92
N MET A 21 -4.05 3.88 -2.82
CA MET A 21 -4.38 4.96 -1.89
C MET A 21 -3.32 6.06 -1.97
N SER A 22 -3.73 7.32 -1.86
CA SER A 22 -2.83 8.49 -1.91
C SER A 22 -3.12 9.47 -0.77
N GLY A 23 -2.24 10.46 -0.58
CA GLY A 23 -2.42 11.49 0.46
C GLY A 23 -2.10 11.01 1.87
N LEU A 24 -1.33 9.93 2.03
CA LEU A 24 -1.00 9.41 3.35
C LEU A 24 -0.21 10.43 4.20
N PRO A 25 -0.37 10.41 5.54
CA PRO A 25 0.40 11.27 6.43
C PRO A 25 1.88 10.88 6.49
N ASN A 26 2.67 11.68 7.19
CA ASN A 26 4.12 11.45 7.34
C ASN A 26 4.47 10.16 8.08
N SER A 27 3.57 9.67 8.93
CA SER A 27 3.73 8.46 9.72
C SER A 27 2.49 7.59 9.56
N VAL A 28 2.70 6.30 9.30
CA VAL A 28 1.66 5.29 9.12
C VAL A 28 1.99 4.08 9.98
N GLN A 29 0.97 3.32 10.36
CA GLN A 29 1.13 2.05 11.07
C GLN A 29 0.38 0.97 10.31
N PHE A 30 1.00 -0.20 10.17
CA PHE A 30 0.37 -1.37 9.57
C PHE A 30 -0.49 -2.07 10.62
N PHE A 31 -1.75 -2.33 10.27
CA PHE A 31 -2.68 -3.11 11.07
C PHE A 31 -3.19 -4.30 10.25
N PHE A 32 -3.41 -5.41 10.93
CA PHE A 32 -4.00 -6.61 10.36
C PHE A 32 -5.28 -6.90 11.14
N ALA A 33 -6.39 -7.03 10.43
CA ALA A 33 -7.67 -7.42 10.99
C ALA A 33 -7.97 -8.86 10.58
N PHE A 34 -8.42 -9.66 11.54
CA PHE A 34 -8.76 -11.07 11.35
C PHE A 34 -10.25 -11.25 11.62
N SER A 35 -10.92 -12.03 10.79
CA SER A 35 -12.37 -12.24 10.90
C SER A 35 -12.70 -13.53 11.65
N TYR A 36 -11.80 -14.52 11.63
CA TYR A 36 -12.05 -15.85 12.19
C TYR A 36 -10.96 -16.31 13.16
N PRO A 37 -11.33 -17.16 14.15
CA PRO A 37 -10.34 -17.86 14.96
C PRO A 37 -9.41 -18.69 14.06
N ASN A 38 -8.10 -18.61 14.33
CA ASN A 38 -7.00 -19.28 13.61
C ASN A 38 -6.55 -18.62 12.29
N ASP A 39 -7.12 -17.48 11.88
CA ASP A 39 -6.49 -16.69 10.83
C ASP A 39 -5.08 -16.26 11.28
N SER A 40 -4.12 -16.33 10.37
CA SER A 40 -2.75 -15.89 10.64
C SER A 40 -2.15 -15.16 9.45
N VAL A 41 -1.28 -14.21 9.73
CA VAL A 41 -0.49 -13.49 8.75
C VAL A 41 0.96 -13.47 9.22
N SER A 42 1.90 -13.57 8.29
CA SER A 42 3.32 -13.44 8.57
C SER A 42 3.91 -12.31 7.73
N VAL A 43 4.56 -11.35 8.39
CA VAL A 43 5.34 -10.31 7.72
C VAL A 43 6.75 -10.85 7.52
N ILE A 44 7.10 -11.19 6.29
CA ILE A 44 8.39 -11.83 5.97
C ILE A 44 9.52 -10.80 5.96
N SER A 45 9.29 -9.60 5.41
CA SER A 45 10.29 -8.53 5.43
C SER A 45 9.65 -7.16 5.26
N MET A 46 10.25 -6.15 5.88
CA MET A 46 9.98 -4.73 5.61
C MET A 46 11.25 -4.11 5.06
N ARG A 47 11.18 -3.49 3.88
CA ARG A 47 12.34 -2.93 3.19
C ARG A 47 12.06 -1.50 2.80
N ASN A 48 13.04 -0.63 3.03
CA ASN A 48 13.05 0.71 2.44
C ASN A 48 13.73 0.62 1.06
N LEU A 49 13.06 1.10 0.03
CA LEU A 49 13.58 1.12 -1.34
C LEU A 49 14.09 2.53 -1.64
N SER A 50 15.30 2.63 -2.20
CA SER A 50 15.92 3.91 -2.58
C SER A 50 15.27 4.56 -3.80
N ILE A 51 14.52 3.78 -4.60
CA ILE A 51 13.80 4.25 -5.78
C ILE A 51 12.33 3.81 -5.64
N PRO A 52 11.36 4.74 -5.82
CA PRO A 52 9.94 4.39 -5.82
C PRO A 52 9.61 3.39 -6.93
N THR A 53 8.74 2.43 -6.63
CA THR A 53 8.18 1.53 -7.64
C THR A 53 7.16 2.30 -8.50
N ASN A 54 7.64 3.03 -9.50
CA ASN A 54 6.79 3.74 -10.46
C ASN A 54 6.15 2.72 -11.41
N THR A 55 4.95 2.27 -11.06
CA THR A 55 4.14 1.41 -11.94
C THR A 55 2.76 2.03 -12.09
N SER A 56 2.47 2.57 -13.28
CA SER A 56 1.11 2.93 -13.69
C SER A 56 0.46 1.71 -14.35
N ILE A 57 -0.82 1.52 -14.09
CA ILE A 57 -1.63 0.51 -14.78
C ILE A 57 -2.90 1.16 -15.31
N SER A 58 -3.37 0.67 -16.46
CA SER A 58 -4.61 1.15 -17.05
C SER A 58 -5.79 0.87 -16.12
N GLY A 59 -6.70 1.83 -15.99
CA GLY A 59 -7.87 1.72 -15.10
C GLY A 59 -7.54 1.82 -13.60
N ALA A 60 -6.41 2.43 -13.22
CA ALA A 60 -6.09 2.64 -11.82
C ALA A 60 -7.16 3.51 -11.13
N GLN A 61 -7.62 3.06 -9.97
CA GLN A 61 -8.58 3.77 -9.14
C GLN A 61 -7.86 4.31 -7.90
N GLU A 62 -7.89 5.63 -7.76
CA GLU A 62 -7.33 6.34 -6.61
C GLU A 62 -8.37 6.43 -5.48
N VAL A 63 -7.91 6.14 -4.26
CA VAL A 63 -8.65 6.40 -3.02
C VAL A 63 -7.85 7.41 -2.20
N LEU A 64 -8.47 8.54 -1.89
CA LEU A 64 -7.84 9.54 -1.02
C LEU A 64 -7.84 9.05 0.43
N TRP A 65 -6.71 9.22 1.12
CA TRP A 65 -6.66 9.11 2.57
C TRP A 65 -7.56 10.19 3.20
N SER A 66 -8.50 9.77 4.04
CA SER A 66 -9.45 10.64 4.76
C SER A 66 -9.04 10.89 6.21
#